data_AF-A0A970FTA7-F1
#
_entry.id   AF-A0A970FTA7-F1
#
_cell.length_a   1.000
_cell.length_b   1.000
_cell.length_c   1.000
_cell.angle_alpha   90.00
_cell.angle_beta   90.00
_cell.angle_gamma   90.00
#
_symmetry.space_group_name_H-M   'P 1'
#
loop_
_entity.id
_entity.type
_entity.pdbx_description
1 polymer ?
#
loop_
_entity_poly.entity_id
_entity_poly.type
_entity_poly.pdbx_seq_one_letter_code
_entity_poly.pdbx_strand_id
1 'polypeptide(L)'
;HIARVCARLGIRLSHSRPYKPQGRGKIERVFRFVDSSFKPDALAKIAAGQIVTLDDLNRAFTEWVMNYYHQRTHGTTHETPQARLERFPVKELPYSKEALRRFFFLEETRKVDKTGCVSLSGASYEVAAELAGLWVQVRYDPFAPNDAEVAIDGQLICNARLLDASANFHTRNRKARLTDLASSELPLPGQLEFTVHDTGTMHL
;
A
#
# COMPACT_ATOMS: atom_id res chain seq x y z
N HIS A 1 -14.88 -6.61 3.06
CA HIS A 1 -14.35 -5.23 3.00
C HIS A 1 -15.38 -4.24 2.47
N ILE A 2 -15.81 -4.30 1.20
CA ILE A 2 -16.71 -3.29 0.61
C ILE A 2 -18.04 -3.06 1.37
N ALA A 3 -18.68 -4.12 1.90
CA ALA A 3 -19.90 -3.99 2.70
C ALA A 3 -19.70 -3.13 3.96
N ARG A 4 -18.54 -3.24 4.61
CA ARG A 4 -18.17 -2.43 5.78
C ARG A 4 -17.95 -0.96 5.38
N VAL A 5 -17.28 -0.72 4.26
CA VAL A 5 -17.08 0.64 3.72
C VAL A 5 -18.43 1.29 3.43
N CYS A 6 -19.32 0.58 2.74
CA CYS A 6 -20.67 1.04 2.45
C CYS A 6 -21.45 1.37 3.73
N ALA A 7 -21.40 0.50 4.75
CA ALA A 7 -22.05 0.76 6.04
C ALA A 7 -21.50 2.02 6.72
N ARG A 8 -20.17 2.21 6.75
CA ARG A 8 -19.53 3.41 7.33
C ARG A 8 -19.91 4.71 6.60
N LEU A 9 -20.11 4.64 5.28
CA LEU A 9 -20.52 5.78 4.44
C LEU A 9 -22.06 5.97 4.38
N GLY A 10 -22.86 5.14 5.05
CA GLY A 10 -24.32 5.17 4.94
C GLY A 10 -24.84 4.80 3.54
N ILE A 11 -24.05 4.06 2.75
CA ILE A 11 -24.40 3.60 1.41
C ILE A 11 -25.07 2.23 1.50
N ARG A 12 -26.26 2.09 0.92
CA ARG A 12 -26.92 0.79 0.78
C ARG A 12 -26.21 -0.05 -0.29
N LEU A 13 -25.51 -1.10 0.14
CA LEU A 13 -24.95 -2.08 -0.79
C LEU A 13 -26.08 -2.93 -1.40
N SER A 14 -26.23 -2.85 -2.72
CA SER A 14 -27.25 -3.59 -3.47
C SER A 14 -26.59 -4.50 -4.50
N HIS A 15 -26.83 -5.81 -4.39
CA HIS A 15 -26.39 -6.79 -5.36
C HIS A 15 -27.52 -7.15 -6.34
N SER A 16 -27.17 -7.35 -7.60
CA SER A 16 -28.12 -7.91 -8.58
C SER A 16 -28.46 -9.35 -8.18
N ARG A 17 -29.75 -9.70 -8.19
CA ARG A 17 -30.15 -11.10 -7.99
C ARG A 17 -29.68 -11.95 -9.17
N PRO A 18 -29.31 -13.23 -8.96
CA PRO A 18 -29.06 -14.16 -10.05
C PRO A 18 -30.19 -14.12 -11.09
N TYR A 19 -29.82 -14.19 -12.37
CA TYR A 19 -30.75 -14.19 -13.52
C TYR A 19 -31.64 -12.93 -13.68
N LYS A 20 -31.31 -11.81 -13.03
CA LYS A 20 -32.01 -10.51 -13.23
C LYS A 20 -31.05 -9.41 -13.70
N PRO A 21 -30.67 -9.37 -15.00
CA PRO A 21 -29.69 -8.43 -15.52
C PRO A 21 -30.21 -7.00 -15.73
N GLN A 22 -31.50 -6.72 -15.49
CA GLN A 22 -32.17 -5.47 -15.84
C GLN A 22 -31.52 -4.18 -15.26
N GLY A 23 -30.67 -4.30 -14.23
CA GLY A 23 -29.91 -3.17 -13.68
C GLY A 23 -28.60 -2.82 -14.40
N ARG A 24 -28.10 -3.67 -15.31
CA ARG A 24 -26.76 -3.53 -15.92
C ARG A 24 -26.73 -2.82 -17.27
N GLY A 25 -27.88 -2.63 -17.92
CA GLY A 25 -27.94 -2.06 -19.27
C GLY A 25 -27.34 -0.66 -19.41
N LYS A 26 -27.30 0.14 -18.33
CA LYS A 26 -26.62 1.46 -18.34
C LYS A 26 -25.11 1.30 -18.43
N ILE A 27 -24.51 0.49 -17.55
CA ILE A 27 -23.07 0.29 -17.52
C ILE A 27 -22.58 -0.45 -18.79
N GLU A 28 -23.36 -1.42 -19.27
CA GLU A 28 -23.08 -2.12 -20.53
C GLU A 28 -23.10 -1.17 -21.74
N ARG A 29 -24.02 -0.20 -21.77
CA ARG A 29 -24.06 0.82 -22.82
C ARG A 29 -22.83 1.71 -22.78
N VAL A 30 -22.37 2.10 -21.59
CA VAL A 30 -21.13 2.88 -21.43
C VAL A 30 -19.93 2.08 -21.93
N PHE A 31 -19.78 0.83 -21.50
CA PHE A 31 -18.66 -0.03 -21.96
C PHE A 31 -18.68 -0.26 -23.47
N ARG A 32 -19.85 -0.53 -24.05
CA ARG A 32 -19.99 -0.64 -25.50
C ARG A 32 -19.56 0.64 -26.20
N PHE A 33 -19.87 1.80 -25.64
CA PHE A 33 -19.44 3.07 -26.22
C PHE A 33 -17.93 3.25 -26.15
N VAL A 34 -17.31 2.93 -25.01
CA VAL A 34 -15.85 2.90 -24.86
C VAL A 34 -15.21 1.97 -25.90
N ASP A 35 -15.74 0.76 -26.09
CA ASP A 35 -15.25 -0.20 -27.08
C ASP A 35 -15.39 0.30 -28.52
N SER A 36 -16.48 1.01 -28.84
CA SER A 36 -16.74 1.49 -30.20
C SER A 36 -16.03 2.81 -30.56
N SER A 37 -15.69 3.64 -29.55
CA SER A 37 -15.23 5.02 -29.78
C SER A 37 -13.82 5.25 -29.25
N PHE A 38 -13.56 4.95 -27.99
CA PHE A 38 -12.24 5.19 -27.40
C PHE A 38 -11.22 4.14 -27.82
N LYS A 39 -11.60 2.86 -27.72
CA LYS A 39 -10.68 1.74 -27.92
C LYS A 39 -10.00 1.73 -29.29
N PRO A 40 -10.68 1.99 -30.43
CA PRO A 40 -10.02 2.02 -31.72
C PRO A 40 -8.97 3.13 -31.83
N ASP A 41 -9.28 4.34 -31.32
CA ASP A 41 -8.34 5.47 -31.27
C ASP A 41 -7.14 5.17 -30.37
N ALA A 42 -7.38 4.62 -29.18
CA ALA A 42 -6.33 4.21 -28.26
C ALA A 42 -5.40 3.15 -28.88
N LEU A 43 -5.96 2.14 -29.56
CA LEU A 43 -5.17 1.11 -30.25
C LEU A 43 -4.34 1.69 -31.41
N ALA A 44 -4.89 2.63 -32.17
CA ALA A 44 -4.14 3.32 -33.22
C ALA A 44 -2.96 4.13 -32.65
N LYS A 45 -3.19 4.85 -31.54
CA LYS A 45 -2.14 5.61 -30.82
C LYS A 45 -1.07 4.71 -30.21
N ILE A 46 -1.44 3.53 -29.72
CA ILE A 46 -0.48 2.51 -29.25
C ILE A 46 0.36 2.01 -30.44
N ALA A 47 -0.28 1.66 -31.56
CA ALA A 47 0.43 1.19 -32.76
C ALA A 47 1.36 2.26 -33.35
N ALA A 48 1.01 3.54 -33.21
CA ALA A 48 1.83 4.68 -33.62
C ALA A 48 2.93 5.07 -32.60
N GLY A 49 3.05 4.37 -31.47
CA GLY A 49 4.02 4.66 -30.42
C GLY A 49 3.74 5.94 -29.61
N GLN A 50 2.52 6.48 -29.69
CA GLN A 50 2.10 7.69 -28.96
C GLN A 50 1.61 7.39 -27.55
N ILE A 51 1.10 6.18 -27.31
CA ILE A 51 0.76 5.64 -25.99
C ILE A 51 1.69 4.47 -25.75
N VAL A 52 2.60 4.60 -24.78
CA VAL A 52 3.61 3.58 -24.46
C VAL A 52 3.38 3.01 -23.07
N THR A 53 2.98 3.85 -22.12
CA THR A 53 2.78 3.46 -20.72
C THR A 53 1.31 3.39 -20.35
N LEU A 54 1.02 2.72 -19.22
CA LEU A 54 -0.32 2.73 -18.65
C LEU A 54 -0.77 4.13 -18.24
N ASP A 55 0.18 4.99 -17.82
CA ASP A 55 -0.12 6.39 -17.48
C ASP A 55 -0.58 7.17 -18.71
N ASP A 56 0.09 7.00 -19.86
CA ASP A 56 -0.33 7.60 -21.12
C ASP A 56 -1.75 7.17 -21.52
N LEU A 57 -2.07 5.88 -21.34
CA LEU A 57 -3.40 5.36 -21.61
C LEU A 57 -4.45 5.97 -20.66
N ASN A 58 -4.14 6.09 -19.36
CA ASN A 58 -5.02 6.71 -18.38
C ASN A 58 -5.26 8.19 -18.68
N ARG A 59 -4.22 8.92 -19.10
CA ARG A 59 -4.33 10.32 -19.54
C ARG A 59 -5.22 10.44 -20.77
N ALA A 60 -4.95 9.65 -21.81
CA ALA A 60 -5.76 9.64 -23.03
C ALA A 60 -7.23 9.28 -22.76
N PHE A 61 -7.48 8.32 -21.88
CA PHE A 61 -8.84 7.97 -21.47
C PHE A 61 -9.53 9.11 -20.72
N THR A 62 -8.82 9.75 -19.78
CA THR A 62 -9.34 10.89 -19.01
C THR A 62 -9.70 12.05 -19.94
N GLU A 63 -8.83 12.39 -20.88
CA GLU A 63 -9.09 13.42 -21.89
C GLU A 63 -10.31 13.07 -22.76
N TRP A 64 -10.41 11.83 -23.22
CA TRP A 64 -11.57 11.37 -23.98
C TRP A 64 -12.87 11.46 -23.16
N VAL A 65 -12.85 11.09 -21.88
CA VAL A 65 -14.02 11.19 -21.01
C VAL A 65 -14.47 12.65 -20.86
N MET A 66 -13.53 13.53 -20.51
CA MET A 66 -13.84 14.93 -20.18
C MET A 66 -14.20 15.76 -21.41
N ASN A 67 -13.46 15.59 -22.51
CA ASN A 67 -13.57 16.47 -23.67
C ASN A 67 -14.55 15.94 -24.72
N TYR A 68 -14.80 14.62 -24.74
CA TYR A 68 -15.68 14.01 -25.74
C TYR A 68 -16.92 13.39 -25.12
N TYR A 69 -16.77 12.38 -24.24
CA TYR A 69 -17.91 11.62 -23.73
C TYR A 69 -18.90 12.50 -22.95
N HIS A 70 -18.42 13.34 -22.02
CA HIS A 70 -19.28 14.22 -21.22
C HIS A 70 -19.94 15.35 -22.02
N GLN A 71 -19.34 15.78 -23.12
CA GLN A 71 -19.84 16.87 -23.97
C GLN A 71 -20.76 16.40 -25.09
N ARG A 72 -20.72 15.11 -25.45
CA ARG A 72 -21.52 14.57 -26.54
C ARG A 72 -23.01 14.51 -26.18
N THR A 73 -23.85 15.00 -27.08
CA THR A 73 -25.31 14.80 -26.99
C THR A 73 -25.64 13.31 -27.12
N HIS A 74 -26.24 12.74 -26.08
CA HIS A 74 -26.57 11.32 -26.06
C HIS A 74 -27.88 11.06 -26.84
N GLY A 75 -27.87 10.08 -27.74
CA GLY A 75 -28.94 9.88 -28.73
C GLY A 75 -30.33 9.55 -28.16
N THR A 76 -30.42 9.01 -26.94
CA THR A 76 -31.71 8.70 -26.30
C THR A 76 -32.22 9.83 -25.40
N THR A 77 -31.32 10.59 -24.78
CA THR A 77 -31.69 11.64 -23.81
C THR A 77 -31.70 13.01 -24.46
N HIS A 78 -31.12 13.15 -25.66
CA HIS A 78 -30.95 14.41 -26.40
C HIS A 78 -30.23 15.50 -25.60
N GLU A 79 -29.44 15.09 -24.61
CA GLU A 79 -28.72 15.95 -23.67
C GLU A 79 -27.30 15.43 -23.50
N THR A 80 -26.37 16.32 -23.14
CA THR A 80 -25.00 15.92 -22.77
C THR A 80 -25.00 15.33 -21.34
N PRO A 81 -24.19 14.31 -21.05
CA PRO A 81 -24.04 13.79 -19.68
C PRO A 81 -23.70 14.88 -18.66
N GLN A 82 -22.84 15.83 -19.04
CA GLN A 82 -22.46 16.95 -18.17
C GLN A 82 -23.63 17.87 -17.84
N ALA A 83 -24.33 18.39 -18.86
CA ALA A 83 -25.46 19.31 -18.63
C ALA A 83 -26.57 18.63 -17.82
N ARG A 84 -26.76 17.32 -17.99
CA ARG A 84 -27.71 16.56 -17.20
C ARG A 84 -27.28 16.41 -15.75
N LEU A 85 -25.99 16.16 -15.49
CA LEU A 85 -25.43 16.05 -14.15
C LEU A 85 -25.54 17.37 -13.37
N GLU A 86 -25.25 18.50 -14.03
CA GLU A 86 -25.27 19.84 -13.43
C GLU A 86 -26.66 20.27 -12.92
N ARG A 87 -27.74 19.68 -13.41
CA ARG A 87 -29.10 19.92 -12.91
C ARG A 87 -29.39 19.26 -11.57
N PHE A 88 -28.57 18.29 -11.16
CA PHE A 88 -28.73 17.63 -9.87
C PHE A 88 -27.83 18.31 -8.84
N PRO A 89 -28.35 18.55 -7.62
CA PRO A 89 -27.53 19.12 -6.55
C PRO A 89 -26.38 18.17 -6.25
N VAL A 90 -25.15 18.70 -6.27
CA VAL A 90 -23.99 17.98 -5.76
C VAL A 90 -24.16 17.88 -4.26
N LYS A 91 -24.31 16.64 -3.77
CA LYS A 91 -24.30 16.40 -2.33
C LYS A 91 -22.85 16.32 -1.87
N GLU A 92 -22.39 17.36 -1.18
CA GLU A 92 -21.11 17.30 -0.48
C GLU A 92 -21.16 16.22 0.59
N LEU A 93 -20.10 15.42 0.63
CA LEU A 93 -19.92 14.44 1.69
C LEU A 93 -19.36 15.18 2.92
N PRO A 94 -19.89 14.93 4.14
CA PRO A 94 -19.45 15.60 5.35
C PRO A 94 -18.11 15.01 5.88
N TYR A 95 -17.20 14.65 4.98
CA TYR A 95 -15.95 13.97 5.28
C TYR A 95 -14.80 14.65 4.57
N SER A 96 -13.70 14.89 5.28
CA SER A 96 -12.45 15.30 4.65
C SER A 96 -11.91 14.17 3.76
N LYS A 97 -10.97 14.50 2.86
CA LYS A 97 -10.31 13.51 2.01
C LYS A 97 -9.60 12.43 2.84
N GLU A 98 -8.97 12.82 3.94
CA GLU A 98 -8.29 11.93 4.88
C GLU A 98 -9.28 11.00 5.58
N ALA A 99 -10.41 11.54 6.04
CA ALA A 99 -11.47 10.75 6.65
C ALA A 99 -12.06 9.73 5.65
N LEU A 100 -12.26 10.14 4.39
CA LEU A 100 -12.71 9.25 3.33
C LEU A 100 -11.73 8.10 3.10
N ARG A 101 -10.43 8.38 3.00
CA ARG A 101 -9.38 7.35 2.82
C ARG A 101 -9.41 6.32 3.94
N ARG A 102 -9.53 6.76 5.20
CA ARG A 102 -9.62 5.87 6.37
C ARG A 102 -10.81 4.90 6.35
N PHE A 103 -11.89 5.23 5.65
CA PHE A 103 -13.00 4.28 5.49
C PHE A 103 -12.62 3.06 4.65
N PHE A 104 -11.68 3.23 3.70
CA PHE A 104 -11.20 2.18 2.80
C PHE A 104 -10.06 1.34 3.36
N PHE A 105 -9.53 1.66 4.56
CA PHE A 105 -8.49 0.84 5.18
C PHE A 105 -8.90 -0.63 5.24
N LEU A 106 -7.99 -1.49 4.79
CA LEU A 106 -8.05 -2.92 5.07
C LEU A 106 -7.92 -3.11 6.57
N GLU A 107 -8.49 -4.18 7.09
CA GLU A 107 -8.47 -4.45 8.53
C GLU A 107 -8.18 -5.94 8.70
N GLU A 108 -7.14 -6.23 9.46
CA GLU A 108 -6.66 -7.57 9.73
C GLU A 108 -6.38 -7.75 11.21
N THR A 109 -6.75 -8.89 11.76
CA THR A 109 -6.39 -9.25 13.13
C THR A 109 -5.03 -9.94 13.12
N ARG A 110 -4.04 -9.36 13.79
CA ARG A 110 -2.68 -9.88 13.86
C ARG A 110 -2.23 -9.98 15.31
N LYS A 111 -1.42 -10.99 15.61
CA LYS A 111 -0.74 -11.10 16.89
C LYS A 111 0.55 -10.28 16.84
N VAL A 112 0.75 -9.40 17.81
CA VAL A 112 2.00 -8.66 17.97
C VAL A 112 3.08 -9.62 18.44
N ASP A 113 4.23 -9.59 17.78
CA ASP A 113 5.36 -10.42 18.18
C ASP A 113 6.02 -9.94 19.48
N LYS A 114 7.00 -10.70 19.96
CA LYS A 114 7.74 -10.37 21.20
C LYS A 114 8.56 -9.09 21.08
N THR A 115 8.81 -8.62 19.86
CA THR A 115 9.58 -7.41 19.55
C THR A 115 8.68 -6.21 19.29
N GLY A 116 7.37 -6.30 19.54
CA GLY A 116 6.44 -5.19 19.32
C GLY A 116 6.17 -4.92 17.85
N CYS A 117 6.25 -5.93 16.98
CA CYS A 117 6.04 -5.79 15.54
C CYS A 117 4.87 -6.65 15.04
N VAL A 118 4.25 -6.22 13.93
CA VAL A 118 3.22 -6.94 13.18
C VAL A 118 3.59 -6.99 11.69
N SER A 119 3.37 -8.13 11.05
CA SER A 119 3.58 -8.26 9.60
C SER A 119 2.29 -8.08 8.82
N LEU A 120 2.30 -7.18 7.83
CA LEU A 120 1.17 -6.84 6.96
C LEU A 120 1.66 -6.77 5.52
N SER A 121 0.98 -7.47 4.61
CA SER A 121 1.29 -7.47 3.17
C SER A 121 2.78 -7.67 2.82
N GLY A 122 3.51 -8.47 3.60
CA GLY A 122 4.94 -8.74 3.38
C GLY A 122 5.90 -7.69 3.96
N ALA A 123 5.40 -6.64 4.61
CA ALA A 123 6.19 -5.67 5.36
C ALA A 123 6.01 -5.84 6.87
N SER A 124 6.96 -5.32 7.66
CA SER A 124 6.91 -5.32 9.13
C SER A 124 6.59 -3.92 9.63
N TYR A 125 5.76 -3.84 10.65
CA TYR A 125 5.32 -2.59 11.25
C TYR A 125 5.55 -2.62 12.75
N GLU A 126 6.20 -1.60 13.28
CA GLU A 126 6.40 -1.40 14.71
C GLU A 126 5.14 -0.81 15.34
N VAL A 127 4.77 -1.34 16.50
CA VAL A 127 3.63 -0.91 17.31
C VAL A 127 4.10 -0.70 18.76
N ALA A 128 3.22 -0.17 19.62
CA ALA A 128 3.56 0.06 21.03
C ALA A 128 3.99 -1.25 21.71
N ALA A 129 5.11 -1.24 22.44
CA ALA A 129 5.72 -2.43 23.04
C ALA A 129 4.80 -3.09 24.08
N GLU A 130 3.90 -2.32 24.68
CA GLU A 130 2.88 -2.78 25.62
C GLU A 130 1.89 -3.76 24.97
N LEU A 131 1.80 -3.76 23.64
CA LEU A 131 0.92 -4.65 22.88
C LEU A 131 1.56 -6.00 22.56
N ALA A 132 2.83 -6.23 22.93
CA ALA A 132 3.56 -7.44 22.61
C ALA A 132 2.82 -8.70 23.11
N GLY A 133 2.62 -9.67 22.22
CA GLY A 133 1.90 -10.91 22.50
C GLY A 133 0.37 -10.82 22.46
N LEU A 134 -0.20 -9.61 22.35
CA LEU A 134 -1.64 -9.40 22.23
C LEU A 134 -2.12 -9.56 20.78
N TRP A 135 -3.41 -9.85 20.64
CA TRP A 135 -4.09 -9.80 19.35
C TRP A 135 -4.68 -8.41 19.14
N VAL A 136 -4.32 -7.77 18.04
CA VAL A 136 -4.73 -6.40 17.70
C VAL A 136 -5.36 -6.35 16.31
N GLN A 137 -6.24 -5.40 16.09
CA GLN A 137 -6.80 -5.10 14.77
C GLN A 137 -5.93 -4.04 14.11
N VAL A 138 -5.29 -4.37 13.00
CA VAL A 138 -4.48 -3.40 12.26
C VAL A 138 -5.26 -2.94 11.04
N ARG A 139 -5.40 -1.62 10.91
CA ARG A 139 -6.09 -0.94 9.83
C ARG A 139 -5.08 -0.19 8.97
N TYR A 140 -5.02 -0.47 7.67
CA TYR A 140 -3.98 0.12 6.83
C TYR A 140 -4.43 0.33 5.37
N ASP A 141 -3.74 1.22 4.66
CA ASP A 141 -3.83 1.38 3.21
C ASP A 141 -2.70 0.57 2.52
N PRO A 142 -2.99 -0.49 1.74
CA PRO A 142 -1.96 -1.28 1.07
C PRO A 142 -1.17 -0.50 0.02
N PHE A 143 -1.68 0.65 -0.45
CA PHE A 143 -1.00 1.52 -1.41
C PHE A 143 -0.32 2.72 -0.74
N ALA A 144 -0.55 2.94 0.55
CA ALA A 144 0.14 3.96 1.36
C ALA A 144 0.65 3.32 2.66
N PRO A 145 1.81 2.63 2.63
CA PRO A 145 2.34 1.86 3.76
C PRO A 145 2.62 2.67 5.05
N ASN A 146 2.63 4.00 5.00
CA ASN A 146 2.77 4.81 6.21
C ASN A 146 1.43 5.11 6.91
N ASP A 147 0.32 4.80 6.25
CA ASP A 147 -1.04 4.99 6.75
C ASP A 147 -1.52 3.67 7.38
N ALA A 148 -0.97 3.33 8.55
CA ALA A 148 -1.34 2.16 9.33
C ALA A 148 -1.65 2.52 10.80
N GLU A 149 -2.73 1.95 11.32
CA GLU A 149 -3.34 2.27 12.60
C GLU A 149 -3.68 0.97 13.35
N VAL A 150 -3.44 0.92 14.65
CA VAL A 150 -3.72 -0.23 15.52
C VAL A 150 -4.91 0.09 16.41
N ALA A 151 -5.89 -0.81 16.42
CA ALA A 151 -7.07 -0.74 17.24
C ALA A 151 -7.28 -2.01 18.07
N ILE A 152 -7.90 -1.85 19.25
CA ILE A 152 -8.37 -2.94 20.11
C ILE A 152 -9.84 -2.66 20.37
N ASP A 153 -10.70 -3.67 20.16
CA ASP A 153 -12.15 -3.56 20.34
C ASP A 153 -12.79 -2.34 19.66
N GLY A 154 -12.24 -1.95 18.49
CA GLY A 154 -12.69 -0.80 17.71
C GLY A 154 -12.17 0.56 18.16
N GLN A 155 -11.42 0.62 19.27
CA GLN A 155 -10.77 1.84 19.76
C GLN A 155 -9.36 1.95 19.19
N LEU A 156 -9.05 3.10 18.56
CA LEU A 156 -7.70 3.41 18.08
C LEU A 156 -6.75 3.56 19.27
N ILE A 157 -5.65 2.81 19.25
CA ILE A 157 -4.63 2.81 20.31
C ILE A 157 -3.41 3.63 19.86
N CYS A 158 -2.84 3.29 18.71
CA CYS A 158 -1.63 3.93 18.19
C CYS A 158 -1.53 3.80 16.67
N ASN A 159 -0.61 4.54 16.05
CA ASN A 159 -0.22 4.30 14.66
C ASN A 159 0.79 3.15 14.61
N ALA A 160 0.79 2.40 13.49
CA ALA A 160 1.81 1.40 13.21
C ALA A 160 2.82 2.00 12.23
N ARG A 161 4.11 1.97 12.58
CA ARG A 161 5.16 2.57 11.75
C ARG A 161 5.79 1.49 10.89
N LEU A 162 5.87 1.72 9.58
CA LEU A 162 6.60 0.82 8.69
C LEU A 162 8.06 0.71 9.13
N LEU A 163 8.49 -0.52 9.41
CA LEU A 163 9.87 -0.84 9.74
C LEU A 163 10.61 -1.11 8.43
N ASP A 164 11.59 -0.27 8.12
CA ASP A 164 12.44 -0.49 6.95
C ASP A 164 13.27 -1.76 7.16
N ALA A 165 12.91 -2.82 6.41
CA ALA A 165 13.61 -4.10 6.46
C ALA A 165 15.06 -3.97 5.95
N SER A 166 15.38 -2.96 5.13
CA SER A 166 16.73 -2.76 4.60
C SER A 166 17.72 -2.27 5.67
N ALA A 167 17.26 -1.47 6.63
CA ALA A 167 18.07 -1.02 7.77
C ALA A 167 18.37 -2.17 8.76
N ASN A 168 17.46 -3.13 8.90
CA ASN A 168 17.60 -4.23 9.87
C ASN A 168 18.30 -5.48 9.32
N PHE A 169 18.40 -5.64 7.99
CA PHE A 169 19.19 -6.71 7.38
C PHE A 169 20.68 -6.60 7.73
N HIS A 170 21.21 -5.38 7.86
CA HIS A 170 22.60 -5.15 8.25
C HIS A 170 22.88 -5.42 9.74
N THR A 171 21.90 -5.22 10.61
CA THR A 171 22.09 -5.44 12.06
C THR A 171 21.99 -6.93 12.43
N ARG A 172 21.15 -7.71 11.72
CA ARG A 172 21.03 -9.16 11.94
C ARG A 172 22.28 -9.93 11.50
N ASN A 173 23.00 -9.42 10.50
CA ASN A 173 24.25 -10.03 10.01
C ASN A 173 25.48 -9.73 10.88
N ARG A 174 25.41 -8.83 11.87
CA ARG A 174 26.52 -8.59 12.80
C ARG A 174 26.57 -9.60 13.96
N LYS A 175 25.41 -10.18 14.33
CA LYS A 175 25.35 -11.26 15.36
C LYS A 175 25.55 -12.66 14.79
N ALA A 176 25.57 -12.84 13.47
CA ALA A 176 25.87 -14.12 12.80
C ALA A 176 27.35 -14.29 12.40
N ARG A 177 28.24 -13.37 12.81
CA ARG A 177 29.69 -13.43 12.54
C ARG A 177 30.56 -13.42 13.81
N LEU A 178 29.98 -13.85 14.93
CA LEU A 178 30.68 -14.04 16.20
C LEU A 178 30.42 -15.44 16.79
N THR A 179 30.39 -16.47 15.93
CA THR A 179 30.35 -17.88 16.33
C THR A 179 31.30 -18.78 15.54
N ASP A 180 32.20 -18.20 14.73
CA ASP A 180 33.15 -18.96 13.88
C ASP A 180 34.64 -18.68 14.23
N LEU A 181 34.95 -18.41 15.50
CA LEU A 181 36.34 -18.37 16.00
C LEU A 181 36.57 -19.22 17.25
N ALA A 182 35.69 -20.16 17.55
CA ALA A 182 35.88 -21.12 18.64
C ALA A 182 36.12 -22.54 18.10
N SER A 183 37.19 -22.71 17.30
CA SER A 183 37.80 -24.01 16.98
C SER A 183 39.25 -23.81 16.49
N SER A 184 40.17 -23.49 17.41
CA SER A 184 41.50 -24.10 17.43
C SER A 184 42.19 -23.71 18.75
N GLU A 185 42.52 -24.72 19.53
CA GLU A 185 43.13 -24.65 20.85
C GLU A 185 44.43 -23.81 20.85
N LEU A 186 44.53 -22.90 21.83
CA LEU A 186 45.75 -22.18 22.19
C LEU A 186 46.70 -23.13 22.95
N PRO A 187 47.98 -23.23 22.59
CA PRO A 187 48.97 -23.82 23.50
C PRO A 187 49.23 -22.87 24.67
N LEU A 188 49.27 -23.44 25.88
CA LEU A 188 49.52 -22.75 27.16
C LEU A 188 50.93 -22.13 27.22
N PRO A 189 51.09 -20.88 27.70
CA PRO A 189 52.39 -20.35 28.06
C PRO A 189 52.69 -20.61 29.55
N GLY A 190 53.73 -21.40 29.81
CA GLY A 190 54.28 -21.60 31.16
C GLY A 190 55.65 -22.26 31.15
N GLN A 191 56.71 -21.43 31.23
CA GLN A 191 58.04 -21.62 31.84
C GLN A 191 58.95 -20.51 31.28
N LEU A 192 59.30 -19.45 32.06
CA LEU A 192 60.52 -19.34 32.87
C LEU A 192 61.76 -19.79 32.04
N GLU A 193 62.72 -18.94 31.68
CA GLU A 193 63.71 -18.34 32.60
C GLU A 193 64.65 -17.32 31.89
N PHE A 194 65.06 -16.31 32.66
CA PHE A 194 66.42 -15.72 32.80
C PHE A 194 67.19 -15.03 31.65
N THR A 195 67.44 -13.72 31.90
CA THR A 195 68.72 -12.95 31.83
C THR A 195 69.47 -12.84 30.49
N VAL A 196 70.24 -11.79 30.12
CA VAL A 196 70.83 -10.62 30.77
C VAL A 196 71.50 -9.77 29.67
N HIS A 197 71.54 -8.43 29.82
CA HIS A 197 72.52 -7.42 29.31
C HIS A 197 72.92 -7.43 27.81
N ASP A 198 73.34 -6.36 27.14
CA ASP A 198 73.60 -4.93 27.34
C ASP A 198 74.12 -4.43 25.97
N THR A 199 74.25 -3.11 25.82
CA THR A 199 74.92 -2.38 24.72
C THR A 199 74.18 -2.40 23.38
N GLY A 200 73.98 -1.30 22.67
CA GLY A 200 74.48 0.06 22.77
C GLY A 200 74.25 0.74 21.41
N THR A 201 74.41 2.07 21.40
CA THR A 201 74.81 2.86 20.23
C THR A 201 73.71 3.35 19.27
N MET A 202 73.36 4.63 19.47
CA MET A 202 72.93 5.57 18.44
C MET A 202 73.87 5.53 17.22
N HIS A 203 73.35 5.75 16.02
CA HIS A 203 73.87 6.82 15.17
C HIS A 203 72.76 7.35 14.23
N LEU A 204 72.92 8.63 13.92
CA LEU A 204 72.02 9.61 13.29
C LEU A 204 71.45 9.22 11.93
#